data_AF-A0A2J8M8I0-F1
#
_entry.id   AF-A0A2J8M8I0-F1
#
_cell.length_a   1.000
_cell.length_b   1.000
_cell.length_c   1.000
_cell.angle_alpha   90.00
_cell.angle_beta   90.00
_cell.angle_gamma   90.00
#
_symmetry.space_group_name_H-M   'P 1'
#
loop_
_entity.id
_entity.type
_entity.pdbx_description
1 polymer ?
#
loop_
_entity_poly.entity_id
_entity_poly.type
_entity_poly.pdbx_seq_one_letter_code
_entity_poly.pdbx_strand_id
1 'polypeptide(L)'
;EVVTSSLPELYVEKVLEFLASSFEVSRHLEFYLLWTHKLLMLHGQKLKSRAGTLLPVIQFLQKSIQRHLDDLSKLILVHLSRGGAEVQIFAPDVPQMHVIDHTKGQPSEGESRNVLTESARIARGKITDLANLSAANHDAAIFPGGFGAAKNLSTFAVDGKDCKVNKEVERVLKEFHQAGKPIGLCCIAPVLAAKVLRGIEVTVGHEQEEGGKWPYAGTAEAIKALGAKHCVKEVVEAHVDQKNKVVTTPAFMCETALHYIHDGIGAMVRKVLELTGK
;
A
#
# COMPACT_ATOMS: atom_id res chain seq x y z
N GLU A 1 -30.44 17.04 4.37
CA GLU A 1 -31.38 16.49 3.36
C GLU A 1 -32.08 17.62 2.63
N VAL A 2 -32.73 18.55 3.35
CA VAL A 2 -33.32 19.78 2.78
C VAL A 2 -32.31 20.62 2.00
N VAL A 3 -31.10 20.84 2.53
CA VAL A 3 -30.06 21.65 1.88
C VAL A 3 -29.56 21.01 0.57
N THR A 4 -29.39 19.68 0.56
CA THR A 4 -28.91 18.93 -0.60
C THR A 4 -29.96 18.85 -1.72
N SER A 5 -31.25 18.80 -1.38
CA SER A 5 -32.32 18.70 -2.39
C SER A 5 -32.66 20.02 -3.07
N SER A 6 -32.43 21.16 -2.41
CA SER A 6 -32.75 22.50 -2.95
C SER A 6 -31.56 23.19 -3.64
N LEU A 7 -30.40 22.55 -3.70
CA LEU A 7 -29.18 23.12 -4.27
C LEU A 7 -29.32 23.30 -5.79
N PRO A 8 -29.10 24.51 -6.34
CA PRO A 8 -29.07 24.71 -7.78
C PRO A 8 -27.89 23.95 -8.41
N GLU A 9 -28.06 23.48 -9.64
CA GLU A 9 -27.13 22.57 -10.32
C GLU A 9 -25.69 23.10 -10.41
N LEU A 10 -25.53 24.41 -10.64
CA LEU A 10 -24.22 25.08 -10.66
C LEU A 10 -23.47 24.96 -9.33
N TYR A 11 -24.19 24.90 -8.22
CA TYR A 11 -23.60 24.75 -6.89
C TYR A 11 -23.37 23.28 -6.52
N VAL A 12 -24.15 22.34 -7.06
CA VAL A 12 -23.91 20.90 -6.88
C VAL A 12 -22.52 20.51 -7.38
N GLU A 13 -22.14 21.03 -8.56
CA GLU A 13 -20.81 20.83 -9.15
C GLU A 13 -19.69 21.37 -8.24
N LYS A 14 -19.78 22.64 -7.82
CA LYS A 14 -18.81 23.26 -6.92
C LYS A 14 -18.70 22.55 -5.57
N VAL A 15 -19.82 22.03 -5.06
CA VAL A 15 -19.82 21.27 -3.81
C VAL A 15 -19.17 19.90 -4.02
N LEU A 16 -19.40 19.20 -5.14
CA LEU A 16 -18.71 17.95 -5.45
C LEU A 16 -17.18 18.15 -5.58
N GLU A 17 -16.73 19.23 -6.21
CA GLU A 17 -15.31 19.61 -6.25
C GLU A 17 -14.75 19.88 -4.85
N PHE A 18 -15.47 20.68 -4.04
CA PHE A 18 -15.08 20.95 -2.66
C PHE A 18 -15.01 19.68 -1.82
N LEU A 19 -15.98 18.76 -1.97
CA LEU A 19 -15.98 17.47 -1.28
C LEU A 19 -14.77 16.63 -1.71
N ALA A 20 -14.47 16.56 -3.01
CA ALA A 20 -13.31 15.83 -3.54
C ALA A 20 -11.99 16.38 -2.96
N SER A 21 -11.81 17.70 -2.94
CA SER A 21 -10.63 18.32 -2.30
C SER A 21 -10.61 18.11 -0.78
N SER A 22 -11.77 18.21 -0.13
CA SER A 22 -11.88 18.07 1.33
C SER A 22 -11.61 16.65 1.81
N PHE A 23 -11.91 15.64 0.99
CA PHE A 23 -11.53 14.26 1.25
C PHE A 23 -10.03 14.15 1.47
N GLU A 24 -9.18 14.80 0.68
CA GLU A 24 -7.73 14.65 0.80
C GLU A 24 -7.16 15.15 2.13
N VAL A 25 -7.81 16.14 2.74
CA VAL A 25 -7.27 16.88 3.89
C VAL A 25 -7.97 16.54 5.20
N SER A 26 -9.24 16.12 5.14
CA SER A 26 -10.10 16.05 6.30
C SER A 26 -10.17 14.68 6.97
N ARG A 27 -10.36 14.70 8.29
CA ARG A 27 -10.53 13.50 9.14
C ARG A 27 -11.97 13.02 9.27
N HIS A 28 -12.95 13.83 8.86
CA HIS A 28 -14.38 13.53 9.03
C HIS A 28 -14.94 12.80 7.80
N LEU A 29 -14.34 11.67 7.42
CA LEU A 29 -14.63 10.96 6.16
C LEU A 29 -16.10 10.57 6.02
N GLU A 30 -16.73 10.09 7.09
CA GLU A 30 -18.15 9.74 7.12
C GLU A 30 -19.04 10.92 6.72
N PHE A 31 -18.73 12.13 7.21
CA PHE A 31 -19.47 13.33 6.86
C PHE A 31 -19.38 13.64 5.37
N TYR A 32 -18.17 13.64 4.80
CA TYR A 32 -17.99 13.91 3.37
C TYR A 32 -18.61 12.81 2.49
N LEU A 33 -18.54 11.54 2.90
CA LEU A 33 -19.17 10.41 2.20
C LEU A 33 -20.69 10.53 2.19
N LEU A 34 -21.30 10.88 3.31
CA LEU A 34 -22.74 11.10 3.41
C LEU A 34 -23.21 12.23 2.49
N TRP A 35 -22.45 13.33 2.43
CA TRP A 35 -22.75 14.46 1.54
C TRP A 35 -22.59 14.09 0.07
N THR A 36 -21.49 13.42 -0.29
CA THR A 36 -21.25 12.92 -1.65
C THR A 36 -22.36 11.96 -2.09
N HIS A 37 -22.69 10.97 -1.26
CA HIS A 37 -23.73 10.00 -1.55
C HIS A 37 -25.09 10.69 -1.75
N LYS A 38 -25.49 11.60 -0.85
CA LYS A 38 -26.77 12.31 -0.98
C LYS A 38 -26.81 13.20 -2.23
N LEU A 39 -25.74 13.91 -2.58
CA LEU A 39 -25.71 14.75 -3.77
C LEU A 39 -25.79 13.93 -5.06
N LEU A 40 -25.03 12.83 -5.15
CA LEU A 40 -25.04 11.95 -6.32
C LEU A 40 -26.39 11.25 -6.49
N MET A 41 -27.01 10.77 -5.40
CA MET A 41 -28.30 10.09 -5.47
C MET A 41 -29.46 11.03 -5.80
N LEU A 42 -29.46 12.26 -5.27
CA LEU A 42 -30.54 13.22 -5.50
C LEU A 42 -30.45 13.91 -6.87
N HIS A 43 -29.23 14.18 -7.36
CA HIS A 43 -29.01 14.94 -8.60
C HIS A 43 -28.53 14.08 -9.77
N GLY A 44 -28.31 12.77 -9.57
CA GLY A 44 -27.67 11.89 -10.55
C GLY A 44 -28.30 11.91 -11.95
N GLN A 45 -29.64 11.95 -12.06
CA GLN A 45 -30.33 12.03 -13.35
C GLN A 45 -30.04 13.34 -14.09
N LYS A 46 -29.90 14.45 -13.37
CA LYS A 46 -29.61 15.77 -13.93
C LYS A 46 -28.12 15.93 -14.23
N LEU A 47 -27.25 15.35 -13.40
CA LEU A 47 -25.80 15.31 -13.66
C LEU A 47 -25.48 14.50 -14.93
N LYS A 48 -26.30 13.49 -15.25
CA LYS A 48 -26.13 12.65 -16.45
C LYS A 48 -26.26 13.42 -17.76
N SER A 49 -27.10 14.46 -17.83
CA SER A 49 -27.24 15.28 -19.05
C SER A 49 -26.02 16.18 -19.32
N ARG A 50 -25.22 16.46 -18.27
CA ARG A 50 -23.96 17.22 -18.32
C ARG A 50 -22.73 16.34 -18.07
N ALA A 51 -22.85 15.03 -18.28
CA ALA A 51 -21.81 14.06 -17.95
C ALA A 51 -20.45 14.40 -18.57
N GLY A 52 -20.42 14.94 -19.80
CA GLY A 52 -19.18 15.33 -20.47
C GLY A 52 -18.37 16.41 -19.71
N THR A 53 -19.05 17.35 -19.05
CA THR A 53 -18.41 18.44 -18.28
C THR A 53 -18.07 18.01 -16.86
N LEU A 54 -18.89 17.13 -16.27
CA LEU A 54 -18.78 16.70 -14.87
C LEU A 54 -17.89 15.46 -14.66
N LEU A 55 -17.56 14.75 -15.73
CA LEU A 55 -16.73 13.55 -15.66
C LEU A 55 -15.39 13.78 -14.96
N PRO A 56 -14.65 14.88 -15.18
CA PRO A 56 -13.40 15.15 -14.46
C PRO A 56 -13.60 15.29 -12.95
N VAL A 57 -14.69 15.94 -12.51
CA VAL A 57 -15.02 16.13 -11.09
C VAL A 57 -15.43 14.80 -10.45
N ILE A 58 -16.25 14.00 -11.13
CA ILE A 58 -16.65 12.67 -10.65
C ILE A 58 -15.44 11.73 -10.59
N GLN A 59 -14.57 11.76 -11.59
CA GLN A 59 -13.31 11.00 -11.57
C GLN A 59 -12.38 11.48 -10.45
N PHE A 60 -12.31 12.78 -10.17
CA PHE A 60 -11.52 13.33 -9.07
C PHE A 60 -12.09 12.90 -7.71
N LEU A 61 -13.41 12.91 -7.54
CA LEU A 61 -14.10 12.42 -6.35
C LEU A 61 -13.90 10.92 -6.16
N GLN A 62 -14.06 10.13 -7.23
CA GLN A 62 -13.78 8.70 -7.24
C GLN A 62 -12.33 8.45 -6.86
N LYS A 63 -11.36 9.16 -7.47
CA LYS A 63 -9.92 9.06 -7.12
C LYS A 63 -9.67 9.41 -5.65
N SER A 64 -10.33 10.44 -5.11
CA SER A 64 -10.14 10.88 -3.72
C SER A 64 -10.72 9.90 -2.70
N ILE A 65 -11.85 9.27 -3.02
CA ILE A 65 -12.45 8.19 -2.23
C ILE A 65 -11.60 6.92 -2.33
N GLN A 66 -11.14 6.58 -3.54
CA GLN A 66 -10.27 5.43 -3.80
C GLN A 66 -8.92 5.57 -3.06
N ARG A 67 -8.33 6.76 -3.01
CA ARG A 67 -7.11 7.07 -2.23
C ARG A 67 -7.26 6.90 -0.72
N HIS A 68 -8.48 6.89 -0.19
CA HIS A 68 -8.75 6.55 1.22
C HIS A 68 -8.96 5.06 1.45
N LEU A 69 -9.38 4.35 0.42
CA LEU A 69 -9.55 2.90 0.42
C LEU A 69 -8.22 2.17 0.18
N ASP A 70 -7.29 2.80 -0.54
CA ASP A 70 -5.98 2.24 -0.85
C ASP A 70 -4.91 2.85 0.07
N ASP A 71 -4.46 2.09 1.07
CA ASP A 71 -3.05 2.06 1.46
C ASP A 71 -2.78 0.98 2.50
N LEU A 72 -2.07 -0.08 2.10
CA LEU A 72 -1.45 -1.06 3.01
C LEU A 72 -0.66 -0.38 4.14
N SER A 73 0.01 0.72 3.81
CA SER A 73 0.75 1.55 4.76
C SER A 73 -0.15 2.09 5.88
N LYS A 74 -1.38 2.52 5.58
CA LYS A 74 -2.32 3.01 6.62
C LYS A 74 -2.78 1.89 7.54
N LEU A 75 -3.03 0.68 7.00
CA LEU A 75 -3.39 -0.49 7.80
C LEU A 75 -2.25 -0.89 8.75
N ILE A 76 -1.01 -0.87 8.27
CA ILE A 76 0.18 -1.11 9.10
C ILE A 76 0.28 -0.06 10.21
N LEU A 77 0.13 1.23 9.89
CA LEU A 77 0.21 2.32 10.88
C LEU A 77 -0.86 2.19 11.98
N VAL A 78 -2.08 1.79 11.64
CA VAL A 78 -3.15 1.55 12.62
C VAL A 78 -2.75 0.44 13.60
N HIS A 79 -2.21 -0.68 13.10
CA HIS A 79 -1.81 -1.79 13.96
C HIS A 79 -0.56 -1.49 14.78
N LEU A 80 0.42 -0.77 14.23
CA LEU A 80 1.59 -0.31 14.98
C LEU A 80 1.18 0.64 16.11
N SER A 81 0.29 1.60 15.83
CA SER A 81 -0.24 2.52 16.83
C SER A 81 -1.02 1.78 17.92
N ARG A 82 -1.86 0.80 17.57
CA ARG A 82 -2.54 -0.06 18.55
C ARG A 82 -1.57 -0.87 19.41
N GLY A 83 -0.43 -1.27 18.85
CA GLY A 83 0.66 -1.93 19.56
C GLY A 83 1.53 -0.99 20.40
N GLY A 84 1.24 0.32 20.43
CA GLY A 84 2.02 1.30 21.19
C GLY A 84 3.38 1.62 20.58
N ALA A 85 3.63 1.24 19.32
CA ALA A 85 4.91 1.49 18.66
C ALA A 85 5.03 2.93 18.16
N GLU A 86 6.22 3.53 18.34
CA GLU A 86 6.60 4.76 17.65
C GLU A 86 7.04 4.45 16.22
N VAL A 87 6.61 5.27 15.27
CA VAL A 87 6.85 5.01 13.84
C VAL A 87 7.53 6.20 13.19
N GLN A 88 8.64 5.92 12.49
CA GLN A 88 9.26 6.82 11.54
C GLN A 88 9.13 6.24 10.13
N ILE A 89 8.74 7.07 9.16
CA ILE A 89 8.49 6.67 7.78
C ILE A 89 9.66 7.10 6.90
N PHE A 90 10.04 6.22 5.98
CA PHE A 90 11.16 6.44 5.06
C PHE A 90 10.78 6.11 3.62
N ALA A 91 11.40 6.78 2.67
CA ALA A 91 11.30 6.45 1.25
C ALA A 91 12.58 6.89 0.51
N PRO A 92 13.02 6.19 -0.54
CA PRO A 92 14.18 6.60 -1.32
C PRO A 92 13.87 7.87 -2.13
N ASP A 93 14.81 8.81 -2.15
CA ASP A 93 14.71 10.02 -2.97
C ASP A 93 15.10 9.73 -4.43
N VAL A 94 14.19 9.08 -5.16
CA VAL A 94 14.39 8.66 -6.56
C VAL A 94 13.15 8.92 -7.40
N PRO A 95 13.27 9.09 -8.73
CA PRO A 95 12.11 9.12 -9.61
C PRO A 95 11.35 7.78 -9.57
N GLN A 96 10.02 7.83 -9.65
CA GLN A 96 9.19 6.66 -9.89
C GLN A 96 9.50 6.08 -11.27
N MET A 97 9.50 4.75 -11.39
CA MET A 97 9.66 4.07 -12.68
C MET A 97 8.52 4.43 -13.65
N HIS A 98 7.28 4.47 -13.15
CA HIS A 98 6.10 4.88 -13.90
C HIS A 98 5.15 5.66 -13.00
N VAL A 99 4.58 6.74 -13.52
CA VAL A 99 3.38 7.37 -12.97
C VAL A 99 2.17 6.67 -13.59
N ILE A 100 1.26 6.15 -12.77
CA ILE A 100 0.10 5.38 -13.25
C ILE A 100 -1.18 6.17 -13.04
N ASP A 101 -1.97 6.37 -14.11
CA ASP A 101 -3.37 6.77 -13.97
C ASP A 101 -4.20 5.55 -13.57
N HIS A 102 -4.45 5.43 -12.28
CA HIS A 102 -5.18 4.31 -11.72
C HIS A 102 -6.66 4.27 -12.18
N THR A 103 -7.23 5.35 -12.75
CA THR A 103 -8.56 5.26 -13.38
C THR A 103 -8.56 4.56 -14.73
N LYS A 104 -7.39 4.44 -15.35
CA LYS A 104 -7.20 3.75 -16.63
C LYS A 104 -6.36 2.48 -16.50
N GLY A 105 -5.67 2.29 -15.37
CA GLY A 105 -4.71 1.22 -15.15
C GLY A 105 -3.47 1.32 -16.05
N GLN A 106 -3.18 2.51 -16.60
CA GLN A 106 -2.15 2.73 -17.61
C GLN A 106 -1.13 3.80 -17.17
N PRO A 107 0.11 3.75 -17.68
CA PRO A 107 1.08 4.84 -17.46
C PRO A 107 0.59 6.19 -17.99
N SER A 108 0.84 7.26 -17.25
CA SER A 108 0.73 8.64 -17.72
C SER A 108 2.01 9.02 -18.47
N GLU A 109 1.98 8.99 -19.80
CA GLU A 109 3.14 9.37 -20.62
C GLU A 109 3.55 10.83 -20.38
N GLY A 110 4.87 11.07 -20.26
CA GLY A 110 5.44 12.40 -20.05
C GLY A 110 5.36 12.94 -18.62
N GLU A 111 4.68 12.24 -17.69
CA GLU A 111 4.69 12.59 -16.27
C GLU A 111 5.86 11.92 -15.53
N SER A 112 6.51 12.67 -14.64
CA SER A 112 7.51 12.15 -13.70
C SER A 112 7.21 12.64 -12.29
N ARG A 113 7.35 11.74 -11.32
CA ARG A 113 7.15 12.02 -9.90
C ARG A 113 8.24 11.38 -9.07
N ASN A 114 8.52 11.94 -7.91
CA ASN A 114 9.53 11.44 -6.99
C ASN A 114 8.90 10.55 -5.91
N VAL A 115 9.56 9.44 -5.57
CA VAL A 115 9.08 8.44 -4.61
C VAL A 115 8.98 9.02 -3.20
N LEU A 116 9.99 9.74 -2.71
CA LEU A 116 9.97 10.38 -1.39
C LEU A 116 8.87 11.45 -1.30
N THR A 117 8.81 12.34 -2.29
CA THR A 117 7.81 13.42 -2.34
C THR A 117 6.38 12.88 -2.34
N GLU A 118 6.09 11.85 -3.15
CA GLU A 118 4.74 11.29 -3.19
C GLU A 118 4.42 10.45 -1.95
N SER A 119 5.40 9.76 -1.37
CA SER A 119 5.23 9.01 -0.10
C SER A 119 4.96 9.94 1.09
N ALA A 120 5.43 11.20 1.03
CA ALA A 120 5.13 12.22 2.03
C ALA A 120 3.62 12.47 2.21
N ARG A 121 2.80 12.20 1.17
CA ARG A 121 1.33 12.28 1.26
C ARG A 121 0.77 11.30 2.28
N ILE A 122 1.27 10.05 2.27
CA ILE A 122 0.89 9.00 3.23
C ILE A 122 1.36 9.38 4.64
N ALA A 123 2.59 9.87 4.74
CA ALA A 123 3.23 10.24 6.00
C ALA A 123 2.77 11.59 6.58
N ARG A 124 1.89 12.32 5.89
CA ARG A 124 1.48 13.69 6.25
C ARG A 124 2.69 14.62 6.47
N GLY A 125 3.69 14.51 5.60
CA GLY A 125 4.95 15.25 5.65
C GLY A 125 5.99 14.73 6.65
N LYS A 126 5.65 13.78 7.53
CA LYS A 126 6.58 13.20 8.51
C LYS A 126 7.35 12.01 7.94
N ILE A 127 8.18 12.29 6.94
CA ILE A 127 8.98 11.28 6.23
C ILE A 127 10.43 11.72 6.13
N THR A 128 11.34 10.76 6.07
CA THR A 128 12.78 11.00 5.91
C THR A 128 13.30 10.21 4.70
N ASP A 129 14.36 10.70 4.06
CA ASP A 129 15.07 9.93 3.04
C ASP A 129 15.57 8.60 3.64
N LEU A 130 15.32 7.50 2.93
CA LEU A 130 15.75 6.15 3.28
C LEU A 130 17.26 6.03 3.48
N ALA A 131 18.06 6.87 2.80
CA ALA A 131 19.50 6.93 3.00
C ALA A 131 19.89 7.21 4.48
N ASN A 132 19.03 7.89 5.24
CA ASN A 132 19.26 8.23 6.65
C ASN A 132 18.74 7.17 7.63
N LEU A 133 18.08 6.11 7.16
CA LEU A 133 17.64 5.02 8.03
C LEU A 133 18.86 4.22 8.50
N SER A 134 18.99 4.07 9.82
CA SER A 134 19.93 3.16 10.46
C SER A 134 19.17 2.18 11.34
N ALA A 135 19.53 0.89 11.22
CA ALA A 135 19.01 -0.15 12.10
C ALA A 135 19.37 0.08 13.58
N ALA A 136 20.40 0.86 13.91
CA ALA A 136 20.78 1.13 15.30
C ALA A 136 19.70 1.87 16.09
N ASN A 137 18.94 2.75 15.42
CA ASN A 137 17.97 3.65 16.05
C ASN A 137 16.53 3.13 16.05
N HIS A 138 16.30 1.89 15.61
CA HIS A 138 14.97 1.32 15.42
C HIS A 138 14.93 -0.13 15.90
N ASP A 139 13.77 -0.62 16.33
CA ASP A 139 13.62 -2.00 16.81
C ASP A 139 13.23 -2.99 15.72
N ALA A 140 12.56 -2.51 14.67
CA ALA A 140 12.05 -3.33 13.58
C ALA A 140 11.97 -2.50 12.28
N ALA A 141 11.89 -3.18 11.13
CA ALA A 141 11.57 -2.56 9.85
C ALA A 141 10.34 -3.23 9.25
N ILE A 142 9.41 -2.43 8.69
CA ILE A 142 8.26 -2.96 7.95
C ILE A 142 8.23 -2.35 6.55
N PHE A 143 8.12 -3.21 5.53
CA PHE A 143 7.98 -2.86 4.13
C PHE A 143 6.54 -3.12 3.67
N PRO A 144 5.74 -2.06 3.47
CA PRO A 144 4.44 -2.19 2.84
C PRO A 144 4.56 -2.73 1.41
N GLY A 145 3.48 -3.33 0.91
CA GLY A 145 3.40 -3.83 -0.46
C GLY A 145 3.06 -2.76 -1.51
N GLY A 146 2.32 -3.19 -2.53
CA GLY A 146 1.98 -2.38 -3.69
C GLY A 146 3.05 -2.43 -4.78
N PHE A 147 2.67 -2.10 -6.02
CA PHE A 147 3.57 -2.18 -7.18
C PHE A 147 4.81 -1.30 -7.07
N GLY A 148 4.80 -0.26 -6.21
CA GLY A 148 5.98 0.53 -5.90
C GLY A 148 7.13 -0.30 -5.32
N ALA A 149 6.85 -1.36 -4.55
CA ALA A 149 7.88 -2.27 -4.06
C ALA A 149 8.54 -3.06 -5.22
N ALA A 150 7.76 -3.47 -6.21
CA ALA A 150 8.25 -4.21 -7.38
C ALA A 150 8.84 -3.31 -8.49
N LYS A 151 8.57 -2.00 -8.48
CA LYS A 151 8.99 -1.05 -9.53
C LYS A 151 10.01 0.00 -9.09
N ASN A 152 9.98 0.43 -7.83
CA ASN A 152 10.81 1.52 -7.31
C ASN A 152 11.79 1.04 -6.24
N LEU A 153 11.36 0.12 -5.37
CA LEU A 153 12.26 -0.53 -4.40
C LEU A 153 13.05 -1.68 -5.02
N SER A 154 12.62 -2.15 -6.19
CA SER A 154 13.30 -3.12 -7.04
C SER A 154 12.86 -2.97 -8.48
N THR A 155 13.45 -3.77 -9.38
CA THR A 155 13.01 -3.92 -10.77
C THR A 155 12.18 -5.18 -11.01
N PHE A 156 11.67 -5.83 -9.95
CA PHE A 156 10.97 -7.12 -10.02
C PHE A 156 9.80 -7.14 -11.02
N ALA A 157 9.04 -6.05 -11.12
CA ALA A 157 7.90 -5.97 -12.03
C ALA A 157 8.28 -6.08 -13.52
N VAL A 158 9.54 -5.82 -13.87
CA VAL A 158 10.04 -5.87 -15.25
C VAL A 158 11.01 -7.03 -15.44
N ASP A 159 11.91 -7.25 -14.48
CA ASP A 159 13.02 -8.20 -14.60
C ASP A 159 12.74 -9.56 -13.92
N GLY A 160 11.62 -9.70 -13.19
CA GLY A 160 11.27 -10.92 -12.48
C GLY A 160 12.38 -11.41 -11.55
N LYS A 161 12.82 -12.66 -11.71
CA LYS A 161 13.91 -13.27 -10.90
C LYS A 161 15.28 -12.59 -11.06
N ASP A 162 15.50 -11.96 -12.22
CA ASP A 162 16.77 -11.30 -12.55
C ASP A 162 16.81 -9.85 -12.04
N CYS A 163 15.80 -9.45 -11.27
CA CYS A 163 15.67 -8.11 -10.73
C CYS A 163 16.84 -7.68 -9.85
N LYS A 164 16.95 -6.36 -9.73
CA LYS A 164 17.83 -5.67 -8.79
C LYS A 164 16.98 -5.02 -7.72
N VAL A 165 17.48 -4.99 -6.50
CA VAL A 165 16.88 -4.23 -5.39
C VAL A 165 17.59 -2.88 -5.32
N ASN A 166 16.84 -1.83 -4.98
CA ASN A 166 17.40 -0.51 -4.72
C ASN A 166 18.51 -0.62 -3.65
N LYS A 167 19.64 0.06 -3.85
CA LYS A 167 20.82 -0.09 -2.98
C LYS A 167 20.53 0.24 -1.51
N GLU A 168 19.72 1.25 -1.25
CA GLU A 168 19.34 1.63 0.12
C GLU A 168 18.40 0.60 0.75
N VAL A 169 17.47 0.05 -0.03
CA VAL A 169 16.59 -1.03 0.43
C VAL A 169 17.39 -2.30 0.74
N GLU A 170 18.34 -2.66 -0.12
CA GLU A 170 19.25 -3.79 0.10
C GLU A 170 20.10 -3.59 1.36
N ARG A 171 20.66 -2.39 1.54
CA ARG A 171 21.41 -2.02 2.75
C ARG A 171 20.55 -2.18 4.00
N VAL A 172 19.36 -1.59 4.03
CA VAL A 172 18.45 -1.65 5.18
C VAL A 172 18.05 -3.08 5.52
N LEU A 173 17.68 -3.90 4.53
CA LEU A 173 17.35 -5.32 4.75
C LEU A 173 18.52 -6.07 5.39
N LYS A 174 19.75 -5.85 4.90
CA LYS A 174 20.96 -6.46 5.46
C LYS A 174 21.26 -5.97 6.86
N GLU A 175 21.18 -4.67 7.13
CA GLU A 175 21.45 -4.08 8.44
C GLU A 175 20.50 -4.62 9.52
N PHE A 176 19.19 -4.62 9.28
CA PHE A 176 18.21 -5.13 10.24
C PHE A 176 18.37 -6.64 10.47
N HIS A 177 18.62 -7.41 9.40
CA HIS A 177 18.84 -8.84 9.51
C HIS A 177 20.13 -9.16 10.30
N GLN A 178 21.25 -8.49 10.01
CA GLN A 178 22.52 -8.65 10.72
C GLN A 178 22.41 -8.24 12.21
N ALA A 179 21.61 -7.21 12.50
CA ALA A 179 21.33 -6.79 13.87
C ALA A 179 20.36 -7.72 14.61
N GLY A 180 19.84 -8.77 13.96
CA GLY A 180 18.86 -9.67 14.55
C GLY A 180 17.55 -8.97 14.91
N LYS A 181 17.16 -7.94 14.14
CA LYS A 181 15.95 -7.15 14.33
C LYS A 181 14.87 -7.61 13.35
N PRO A 182 13.60 -7.73 13.79
CA PRO A 182 12.55 -8.27 12.94
C PRO A 182 12.24 -7.40 11.72
N ILE A 183 11.96 -8.06 10.60
CA ILE A 183 11.58 -7.44 9.33
C ILE A 183 10.19 -7.94 8.94
N GLY A 184 9.22 -7.04 8.82
CA GLY A 184 7.87 -7.32 8.31
C GLY A 184 7.74 -6.95 6.84
N LEU A 185 7.16 -7.81 5.99
CA LEU A 185 6.86 -7.48 4.59
C LEU A 185 5.47 -8.00 4.20
N CYS A 186 4.65 -7.20 3.50
CA CYS A 186 3.33 -7.65 3.06
C CYS A 186 3.12 -7.55 1.55
N CYS A 187 2.16 -8.33 1.05
CA CYS A 187 1.81 -8.38 -0.37
C CYS A 187 3.01 -8.78 -1.24
N ILE A 188 3.43 -7.94 -2.18
CA ILE A 188 4.55 -8.24 -3.09
C ILE A 188 5.93 -7.95 -2.48
N ALA A 189 6.01 -7.19 -1.38
CA ALA A 189 7.29 -6.82 -0.76
C ALA A 189 8.21 -8.00 -0.33
N PRO A 190 7.71 -9.21 0.02
CA PRO A 190 8.57 -10.36 0.31
C PRO A 190 9.60 -10.72 -0.77
N VAL A 191 9.36 -10.34 -2.04
CA VAL A 191 10.35 -10.52 -3.14
C VAL A 191 11.66 -9.79 -2.88
N LEU A 192 11.62 -8.66 -2.15
CA LEU A 192 12.80 -7.88 -1.76
C LEU A 192 13.69 -8.69 -0.82
N ALA A 193 13.09 -9.23 0.25
CA ALA A 193 13.79 -10.07 1.21
C ALA A 193 14.31 -11.36 0.57
N ALA A 194 13.50 -12.00 -0.29
CA ALA A 194 13.90 -13.21 -1.00
C ALA A 194 15.12 -13.00 -1.92
N LYS A 195 15.23 -11.83 -2.56
CA LYS A 195 16.39 -11.48 -3.39
C LYS A 195 17.65 -11.21 -2.56
N VAL A 196 17.49 -10.56 -1.41
CA VAL A 196 18.62 -9.96 -0.65
C VAL A 196 19.16 -10.91 0.42
N LEU A 197 18.28 -11.62 1.13
CA LEU A 197 18.62 -12.48 2.26
C LEU A 197 18.68 -13.94 1.82
N ARG A 198 19.50 -14.75 2.50
CA ARG A 198 19.73 -16.17 2.14
C ARG A 198 19.06 -17.09 3.15
N GLY A 199 18.44 -18.16 2.65
CA GLY A 199 17.86 -19.21 3.49
C GLY A 199 16.70 -18.71 4.36
N ILE A 200 15.92 -17.75 3.83
CA ILE A 200 14.72 -17.25 4.49
C ILE A 200 13.46 -17.99 4.02
N GLU A 201 12.43 -17.96 4.85
CA GLU A 201 11.08 -18.40 4.51
C GLU A 201 10.13 -17.20 4.45
N VAL A 202 9.27 -17.16 3.43
CA VAL A 202 8.29 -16.08 3.23
C VAL A 202 7.00 -16.61 2.64
N THR A 203 5.91 -15.87 2.80
CA THR A 203 4.66 -16.10 2.07
C THR A 203 4.31 -14.91 1.18
N VAL A 204 3.75 -15.21 0.01
CA VAL A 204 3.00 -14.25 -0.82
C VAL A 204 1.56 -14.72 -1.07
N GLY A 205 1.10 -15.72 -0.31
CA GLY A 205 -0.22 -16.33 -0.46
C GLY A 205 -0.16 -17.76 -0.98
N HIS A 206 -0.96 -18.06 -1.99
CA HIS A 206 -1.03 -19.38 -2.61
C HIS A 206 -0.15 -19.49 -3.85
N GLU A 207 0.15 -20.74 -4.24
CA GLU A 207 0.97 -21.06 -5.42
C GLU A 207 0.13 -21.29 -6.67
N GLN A 208 -1.20 -21.41 -6.53
CA GLN A 208 -2.12 -21.64 -7.62
C GLN A 208 -3.20 -20.55 -7.66
N GLU A 209 -3.62 -20.22 -8.87
CA GLU A 209 -4.81 -19.41 -9.13
C GLU A 209 -6.04 -20.22 -8.70
N GLU A 210 -6.99 -19.58 -8.02
CA GLU A 210 -8.20 -20.22 -7.48
C GLU A 210 -9.43 -19.36 -7.78
N GLY A 211 -9.88 -19.36 -9.04
CA GLY A 211 -11.17 -18.74 -9.42
C GLY A 211 -11.22 -17.22 -9.24
N GLY A 212 -10.09 -16.55 -9.44
CA GLY A 212 -9.85 -15.13 -9.24
C GLY A 212 -9.30 -14.76 -7.87
N LYS A 213 -9.30 -15.67 -6.88
CA LYS A 213 -8.90 -15.36 -5.49
C LYS A 213 -7.41 -15.00 -5.38
N TRP A 214 -6.55 -15.62 -6.17
CA TRP A 214 -5.09 -15.44 -6.10
C TRP A 214 -4.49 -15.06 -7.45
N PRO A 215 -4.76 -13.83 -7.96
CA PRO A 215 -4.39 -13.42 -9.32
C PRO A 215 -2.87 -13.35 -9.56
N TYR A 216 -2.07 -13.36 -8.49
CA TYR A 216 -0.60 -13.25 -8.54
C TYR A 216 0.13 -14.49 -8.03
N ALA A 217 -0.53 -15.66 -8.04
CA ALA A 217 0.02 -16.92 -7.52
C ALA A 217 1.39 -17.31 -8.12
N GLY A 218 1.67 -16.94 -9.37
CA GLY A 218 2.97 -17.15 -10.01
C GLY A 218 4.16 -16.48 -9.30
N THR A 219 3.90 -15.53 -8.39
CA THR A 219 4.94 -14.93 -7.53
C THR A 219 5.61 -15.97 -6.63
N ALA A 220 4.91 -17.02 -6.21
CA ALA A 220 5.48 -18.08 -5.37
C ALA A 220 6.68 -18.78 -6.05
N GLU A 221 6.59 -19.04 -7.36
CA GLU A 221 7.69 -19.62 -8.13
C GLU A 221 8.87 -18.66 -8.27
N ALA A 222 8.60 -17.36 -8.40
CA ALA A 222 9.65 -16.35 -8.39
C ALA A 222 10.38 -16.29 -7.04
N ILE A 223 9.67 -16.40 -5.90
CA ILE A 223 10.27 -16.50 -4.56
C ILE A 223 11.23 -17.70 -4.47
N LYS A 224 10.80 -18.87 -4.97
CA LYS A 224 11.63 -20.09 -5.02
C LYS A 224 12.87 -19.88 -5.89
N ALA A 225 12.71 -19.29 -7.07
CA ALA A 225 13.81 -19.00 -8.00
C ALA A 225 14.82 -17.98 -7.44
N LEU A 226 14.38 -17.07 -6.57
CA LEU A 226 15.24 -16.12 -5.86
C LEU A 226 16.04 -16.77 -4.72
N GLY A 227 15.71 -18.01 -4.34
CA GLY A 227 16.44 -18.79 -3.34
C GLY A 227 15.83 -18.75 -1.94
N ALA A 228 14.59 -18.25 -1.81
CA ALA A 228 13.81 -18.31 -0.57
C ALA A 228 12.81 -19.46 -0.62
N LYS A 229 12.38 -19.95 0.54
CA LYS A 229 11.32 -20.93 0.64
C LYS A 229 9.97 -20.22 0.70
N HIS A 230 9.07 -20.55 -0.22
CA HIS A 230 7.70 -20.10 -0.15
C HIS A 230 6.88 -20.98 0.81
N CYS A 231 6.08 -20.34 1.66
CA CYS A 231 5.16 -20.99 2.58
C CYS A 231 3.74 -20.55 2.27
N VAL A 232 2.86 -21.48 1.89
CA VAL A 232 1.46 -21.17 1.61
C VAL A 232 0.77 -20.69 2.87
N LYS A 233 0.06 -19.55 2.77
CA LYS A 233 -0.73 -18.95 3.84
C LYS A 233 -2.01 -18.32 3.30
N GLU A 234 -3.07 -18.44 4.07
CA GLU A 234 -4.31 -17.71 3.81
C GLU A 234 -4.16 -16.22 4.13
N VAL A 235 -5.06 -15.41 3.57
CA VAL A 235 -5.00 -13.93 3.65
C VAL A 235 -5.03 -13.38 5.08
N VAL A 236 -5.65 -14.09 6.03
CA VAL A 236 -5.73 -13.69 7.45
C VAL A 236 -4.51 -14.12 8.26
N GLU A 237 -3.60 -14.89 7.67
CA GLU A 237 -2.43 -15.42 8.34
C GLU A 237 -1.17 -14.58 8.06
N ALA A 238 -0.19 -14.72 8.95
CA ALA A 238 1.18 -14.31 8.72
C ALA A 238 2.11 -15.52 8.85
N HIS A 239 3.11 -15.61 7.99
CA HIS A 239 4.22 -16.55 8.13
C HIS A 239 5.35 -15.90 8.95
N VAL A 240 5.95 -16.67 9.85
CA VAL A 240 7.08 -16.23 10.68
C VAL A 240 8.25 -17.17 10.45
N ASP A 241 9.31 -16.65 9.84
CA ASP A 241 10.63 -17.27 9.86
C ASP A 241 11.32 -16.90 11.17
N GLN A 242 11.20 -17.77 12.16
CA GLN A 242 11.72 -17.52 13.50
C GLN A 242 13.25 -17.38 13.53
N LYS A 243 13.95 -18.10 12.65
CA LYS A 243 15.42 -18.10 12.60
C LYS A 243 15.94 -16.77 12.08
N ASN A 244 15.33 -16.25 11.03
CA ASN A 244 15.77 -15.02 10.38
C ASN A 244 15.01 -13.76 10.85
N LYS A 245 14.01 -13.93 11.72
CA LYS A 245 13.06 -12.91 12.20
C LYS A 245 12.36 -12.16 11.05
N VAL A 246 11.98 -12.89 10.01
CA VAL A 246 11.22 -12.35 8.87
C VAL A 246 9.76 -12.73 9.03
N VAL A 247 8.87 -11.74 8.98
CA VAL A 247 7.41 -11.93 9.10
C VAL A 247 6.76 -11.46 7.82
N THR A 248 5.91 -12.28 7.22
CA THR A 248 5.26 -11.96 5.95
C THR A 248 3.78 -12.29 5.92
N THR A 249 2.98 -11.53 5.17
CA THR A 249 1.54 -11.80 4.98
C THR A 249 1.08 -11.46 3.55
N PRO A 250 0.12 -12.20 2.98
CA PRO A 250 -0.27 -12.02 1.57
C PRO A 250 -0.99 -10.71 1.28
N ALA A 251 -1.83 -10.21 2.19
CA ALA A 251 -2.63 -8.99 2.01
C ALA A 251 -3.35 -8.93 0.63
N PHE A 252 -3.16 -7.87 -0.16
CA PHE A 252 -3.78 -7.70 -1.50
C PHE A 252 -3.23 -8.64 -2.59
N MET A 253 -2.40 -9.62 -2.27
CA MET A 253 -2.16 -10.75 -3.19
C MET A 253 -3.41 -11.64 -3.34
N CYS A 254 -4.38 -11.48 -2.42
CA CYS A 254 -5.66 -12.16 -2.39
C CYS A 254 -6.82 -11.19 -2.71
N GLU A 255 -7.70 -11.57 -3.63
CA GLU A 255 -8.96 -10.89 -3.91
C GLU A 255 -10.01 -11.32 -2.87
N THR A 256 -10.23 -10.47 -1.87
CA THR A 256 -11.17 -10.75 -0.77
C THR A 256 -11.69 -9.46 -0.13
N ALA A 257 -12.57 -9.60 0.85
CA ALA A 257 -13.06 -8.46 1.61
C ALA A 257 -11.94 -7.80 2.45
N LEU A 258 -11.94 -6.46 2.49
CA LEU A 258 -10.88 -5.65 3.10
C LEU A 258 -10.59 -6.00 4.57
N HIS A 259 -11.58 -6.43 5.34
CA HIS A 259 -11.38 -6.78 6.75
C HIS A 259 -10.46 -8.00 6.93
N TYR A 260 -10.52 -9.00 6.04
CA TYR A 260 -9.60 -10.13 6.08
C TYR A 260 -8.15 -9.72 5.80
N ILE A 261 -7.96 -8.77 4.88
CA ILE A 261 -6.65 -8.18 4.58
C ILE A 261 -6.13 -7.38 5.78
N HIS A 262 -7.00 -6.58 6.41
CA HIS A 262 -6.68 -5.85 7.64
C HIS A 262 -6.26 -6.81 8.77
N ASP A 263 -6.93 -7.95 8.92
CA ASP A 263 -6.66 -8.92 9.97
C ASP A 263 -5.32 -9.64 9.76
N GLY A 264 -4.99 -10.01 8.52
CA GLY A 264 -3.68 -10.58 8.16
C GLY A 264 -2.52 -9.60 8.38
N ILE A 265 -2.69 -8.34 7.99
CA ILE A 265 -1.71 -7.27 8.29
C ILE A 265 -1.56 -7.08 9.80
N GLY A 266 -2.67 -7.14 10.55
CA GLY A 266 -2.64 -7.08 12.00
C GLY A 266 -1.88 -8.25 12.62
N ALA A 267 -2.06 -9.47 12.09
CA ALA A 267 -1.31 -10.64 12.52
C ALA A 267 0.20 -10.46 12.25
N MET A 268 0.58 -9.95 11.07
CA MET A 268 1.97 -9.65 10.74
C MET A 268 2.57 -8.63 11.71
N VAL A 269 1.90 -7.49 11.93
CA VAL A 269 2.41 -6.43 12.83
C VAL A 269 2.56 -6.94 14.25
N ARG A 270 1.58 -7.68 14.79
CA ARG A 270 1.69 -8.28 16.14
C ARG A 270 2.91 -9.20 16.24
N LYS A 271 3.14 -10.06 15.25
CA LYS A 271 4.30 -10.97 15.24
C LYS A 271 5.63 -10.23 15.12
N VAL A 272 5.69 -9.14 14.34
CA VAL A 272 6.89 -8.28 14.30
C VAL A 272 7.17 -7.69 15.67
N LEU A 273 6.15 -7.13 16.35
CA LEU A 273 6.29 -6.55 17.68
C LEU A 273 6.73 -7.59 18.72
N GLU A 274 6.11 -8.78 18.74
CA GLU A 274 6.52 -9.90 19.61
C GLU A 274 8.02 -10.25 19.45
N LEU A 275 8.55 -10.21 18.23
CA LEU A 275 9.96 -10.51 17.94
C LEU A 275 10.95 -9.40 18.32
N THR A 276 10.48 -8.21 18.66
CA THR A 276 11.33 -7.14 19.21
C THR A 276 11.74 -7.43 20.65
N GLY A 277 10.99 -8.28 21.36
CA GLY A 277 11.26 -8.64 22.76
C GLY A 277 11.02 -7.50 23.76
N LYS A 278 10.24 -6.48 23.37
CA LYS A 278 9.82 -5.35 24.21
C LYS A 278 8.36 -5.48 24.65
#